data_AF-A0AAN0K655-F1
#
_entry.id   AF-A0AAN0K655-F1
#
_cell.length_a   1.000
_cell.length_b   1.000
_cell.length_c   1.000
_cell.angle_alpha   90.00
_cell.angle_beta   90.00
_cell.angle_gamma   90.00
#
_symmetry.space_group_name_H-M   'P 1'
#
loop_
_entity.id
_entity.type
_entity.pdbx_description
1 polymer ?
#
loop_
_entity_poly.entity_id
_entity_poly.type
_entity_poly.pdbx_seq_one_letter_code
_entity_poly.pdbx_strand_id
1 'polypeptide(L)' 'MTTTGYDPQDSHEPNPDEPPVTGNRIIDSALAALAGTQQLTVTEQLQRLGAAHETLADVLESSRSAAIPMPKPQTRQP' A
#
# COMPACT_ATOMS: atom_id res chain seq x y z
N MET A 1 19.11 -21.52 31.90
CA MET A 1 18.48 -20.22 32.22
C MET A 1 18.77 -19.31 31.04
N THR A 2 17.72 -18.94 30.32
CA THR A 2 17.70 -18.16 29.08
C THR A 2 17.96 -16.68 29.38
N THR A 3 19.02 -16.11 28.81
CA THR A 3 19.12 -14.66 28.63
C THR A 3 19.04 -14.41 27.13
N THR A 4 17.80 -14.25 26.64
CA THR A 4 17.55 -13.76 25.29
C THR A 4 18.09 -12.35 25.24
N GLY A 5 19.11 -12.13 24.41
CA GLY A 5 19.65 -10.81 24.12
C GLY A 5 18.55 -9.93 23.57
N TYR A 6 18.21 -8.88 24.30
CA TYR A 6 17.50 -7.74 23.77
C TYR A 6 18.57 -6.89 23.09
N ASP A 7 18.72 -7.05 21.77
CA ASP A 7 19.53 -6.16 20.95
C ASP A 7 18.64 -4.97 20.54
N PRO A 8 18.86 -3.76 21.05
CA PRO A 8 18.01 -2.60 20.75
C PRO A 8 18.31 -1.97 19.37
N GLN A 9 18.98 -2.65 18.44
CA GLN A 9 19.34 -2.09 17.12
C GLN A 9 18.40 -2.50 15.98
N ASP A 10 17.34 -3.27 16.22
CA ASP A 10 16.26 -3.47 15.23
C ASP A 10 15.29 -2.27 15.21
N SER A 11 15.85 -1.06 15.20
CA SER A 11 15.15 0.14 14.76
C SER A 11 15.43 0.24 13.27
N HIS A 12 14.61 -0.43 12.45
CA HIS A 12 14.58 -0.18 11.02
C HIS A 12 14.10 1.27 10.84
N GLU A 13 15.03 2.23 10.89
CA GLU A 13 14.71 3.59 10.48
C GLU A 13 14.21 3.50 9.04
N PRO A 14 12.98 3.97 8.75
CA PRO A 14 12.43 3.85 7.41
C PRO A 14 13.36 4.61 6.46
N ASN A 15 14.02 3.87 5.57
CA ASN A 15 14.77 4.49 4.49
C ASN A 15 13.79 5.38 3.72
N PRO A 16 14.02 6.70 3.62
CA PRO A 16 13.09 7.60 2.94
C PRO A 16 12.94 7.30 1.44
N ASP A 17 13.91 6.58 0.88
CA ASP A 17 13.91 6.10 -0.51
C ASP A 17 13.19 4.75 -0.68
N GLU A 18 12.83 4.06 0.42
CA GLU A 18 12.14 2.78 0.36
C GLU A 18 10.62 2.98 0.49
N PRO A 19 9.81 2.42 -0.41
CA PRO A 19 8.37 2.56 -0.34
C PRO A 19 7.81 1.90 0.93
N PRO A 20 6.73 2.45 1.52
CA PRO A 20 6.12 1.88 2.71
C PRO A 20 5.53 0.49 2.41
N VAL A 21 5.67 -0.44 3.36
CA VAL A 21 5.06 -1.77 3.31
C VAL A 21 3.67 -1.72 3.91
N THR A 22 2.66 -2.10 3.11
CA THR A 22 1.25 -2.09 3.48
C THR A 22 0.72 -3.46 3.89
N GLY A 23 1.47 -4.53 3.59
CA GLY A 23 1.07 -5.92 3.83
C GLY A 23 0.13 -6.47 2.76
N ASN A 24 -0.29 -5.64 1.79
CA ASN A 24 -1.01 -6.07 0.61
C ASN A 24 -0.02 -6.17 -0.56
N ARG A 25 0.26 -7.40 -1.02
CA ARG A 25 1.25 -7.67 -2.07
C ARG A 25 1.03 -6.87 -3.36
N ILE A 26 -0.21 -6.57 -3.72
CA ILE A 26 -0.53 -5.82 -4.94
C ILE A 26 -0.14 -4.35 -4.76
N ILE A 27 -0.51 -3.77 -3.62
CA ILE A 27 -0.15 -2.39 -3.26
C ILE A 27 1.37 -2.26 -3.10
N ASP A 28 1.99 -3.20 -2.39
CA ASP A 28 3.43 -3.22 -2.16
C ASP A 28 4.21 -3.32 -3.50
N SER A 29 3.73 -4.14 -4.43
CA SER A 29 4.32 -4.23 -5.77
C SER A 29 4.16 -2.96 -6.59
N ALA A 30 3.00 -2.28 -6.48
CA ALA A 30 2.76 -1.02 -7.18
C ALA A 30 3.67 0.10 -6.64
N LEU A 31 3.88 0.16 -5.33
CA LEU A 31 4.79 1.11 -4.69
C LEU A 31 6.26 0.80 -5.00
N ALA A 32 6.65 -0.48 -5.01
CA ALA A 32 7.99 -0.90 -5.41
C ALA A 32 8.33 -0.50 -6.85
N ALA A 33 7.37 -0.52 -7.77
CA ALA A 33 7.57 -0.07 -9.14
C ALA A 33 7.86 1.45 -9.25
N LEU A 34 7.47 2.23 -8.25
CA LEU A 34 7.72 3.67 -8.17
C LEU A 34 9.07 4.02 -7.53
N ALA A 35 9.72 3.07 -6.84
CA ALA A 35 11.04 3.27 -6.28
C ALA A 35 12.07 3.60 -7.38
N GLY A 36 12.92 4.60 -7.13
CA GLY A 36 13.98 5.00 -8.05
C GLY A 36 13.52 5.63 -9.37
N THR A 37 12.23 5.94 -9.53
CA THR A 37 11.69 6.55 -10.77
C THR A 37 12.29 7.92 -11.09
N GLN A 38 12.78 8.63 -10.08
CA GLN A 38 13.43 9.94 -10.22
C GLN A 38 14.65 9.93 -11.16
N GLN A 39 15.24 8.76 -11.41
CA GLN A 39 16.40 8.59 -12.30
C GLN A 39 16.02 8.32 -13.77
N LEU A 40 14.74 8.12 -14.07
CA LEU A 40 14.24 7.81 -15.41
C LEU A 40 13.94 9.08 -16.23
N THR A 41 13.72 8.91 -17.53
CA THR A 41 13.20 10.01 -18.35
C THR A 41 11.77 10.38 -17.95
N VAL A 42 11.34 11.62 -18.22
CA VAL A 42 9.99 12.09 -17.89
C VAL A 42 8.90 11.17 -18.48
N THR A 43 9.09 10.67 -19.70
CA THR A 43 8.14 9.75 -20.34
C THR A 43 8.04 8.43 -19.57
N GLU A 44 9.16 7.84 -19.17
CA GLU A 44 9.20 6.59 -18.39
C GLU A 44 8.63 6.78 -16.98
N GLN A 45 8.89 7.93 -16.35
CA GLN A 45 8.30 8.31 -15.08
C GLN A 45 6.77 8.35 -15.17
N LEU A 46 6.23 9.02 -16.19
CA LEU A 46 4.79 9.10 -16.42
C LEU A 46 4.17 7.74 -16.70
N GLN A 47 4.85 6.87 -17.46
CA GLN A 47 4.37 5.51 -17.70
C GLN A 47 4.28 4.68 -16.42
N ARG A 48 5.33 4.71 -15.58
CA ARG A 48 5.32 3.98 -14.31
C ARG A 48 4.31 4.55 -13.31
N LEU A 49 4.17 5.88 -13.26
CA LEU A 49 3.16 6.52 -12.44
C LEU A 49 1.74 6.14 -12.89
N GLY A 50 1.49 6.13 -14.20
CA GLY A 50 0.22 5.70 -14.78
C GLY A 50 -0.12 4.25 -14.41
N ALA A 51 0.82 3.33 -14.60
CA ALA A 51 0.62 1.92 -14.27
C ALA A 51 0.36 1.68 -12.77
N ALA A 52 1.11 2.35 -11.89
CA ALA A 52 0.88 2.27 -10.45
C ALA A 52 -0.48 2.86 -10.05
N HIS A 53 -0.87 3.99 -10.65
CA HIS A 53 -2.18 4.61 -10.42
C HIS A 53 -3.33 3.69 -10.84
N GLU A 54 -3.27 3.08 -12.02
CA GLU A 54 -4.29 2.12 -12.47
C GLU A 54 -4.40 0.92 -11.52
N THR A 55 -3.26 0.34 -11.13
CA THR A 55 -3.22 -0.78 -10.19
C THR A 55 -3.88 -0.43 -8.86
N LEU A 56 -3.58 0.74 -8.31
CA LEU A 56 -4.18 1.19 -7.04
C LEU A 56 -5.67 1.52 -7.20
N ALA A 57 -6.08 2.08 -8.33
CA ALA A 57 -7.49 2.34 -8.63
C ALA A 57 -8.30 1.04 -8.68
N ASP A 58 -7.77 0.00 -9.33
CA ASP A 58 -8.40 -1.32 -9.40
C ASP A 58 -8.55 -1.97 -8.02
N VAL A 59 -7.52 -1.86 -7.17
CA VAL A 59 -7.56 -2.34 -5.78
C VAL A 59 -8.68 -1.65 -4.99
N LEU A 60 -8.80 -0.32 -5.13
CA LEU A 60 -9.84 0.46 -4.46
C LEU A 60 -11.24 0.11 -4.98
N GLU A 61 -11.39 -0.08 -6.29
CA GLU A 61 -12.68 -0.46 -6.89
C GLU A 61 -13.09 -1.87 -6.48
N SER A 62 -12.15 -2.81 -6.45
CA SER A 62 -12.37 -4.17 -5.95
C SER A 62 -12.77 -4.16 -4.49
N SER A 63 -12.08 -3.37 -3.65
CA SER A 63 -12.43 -3.20 -2.24
C SER A 63 -13.82 -2.60 -2.04
N ARG A 64 -14.22 -1.64 -2.88
CA ARG A 64 -15.56 -1.04 -2.88
C ARG A 64 -16.62 -2.06 -3.25
N SER A 65 -16.37 -2.85 -4.29
CA SER A 65 -17.29 -3.89 -4.75
C SER A 65 -17.43 -5.06 -3.78
N ALA A 66 -16.36 -5.36 -3.02
CA ALA A 66 -16.35 -6.40 -1.99
C ALA A 66 -17.00 -5.94 -0.66
N ALA A 67 -17.26 -4.65 -0.49
CA ALA A 67 -17.94 -4.15 0.70
C ALA A 67 -19.40 -4.64 0.72
N ILE A 68 -19.76 -5.40 1.76
CA ILE A 68 -21.15 -5.82 2.01
C ILE A 68 -22.02 -4.55 2.07
N PRO A 69 -23.15 -4.50 1.34
CA PRO A 69 -24.04 -3.34 1.40
C PRO A 69 -24.38 -3.05 2.87
N MET A 70 -24.16 -1.81 3.30
CA MET A 70 -24.50 -1.39 4.67
C MET A 70 -25.95 -1.80 4.96
N PRO A 71 -26.22 -2.51 6.08
CA PRO A 71 -27.58 -2.83 6.45
C PRO A 71 -28.35 -1.51 6.57
N LYS A 72 -29.48 -1.43 5.86
CA LYS A 72 -30.35 -0.25 5.90
C LYS A 72 -30.66 0.06 7.37
N PRO A 73 -30.55 1.33 7.81
CA PRO A 73 -30.87 1.69 9.18
C PRO A 73 -32.28 1.19 9.49
N GLN A 74 -32.42 0.33 10.48
CA GLN A 74 -33.71 -0.16 10.93
C GLN A 74 -34.48 1.04 11.45
N THR A 75 -35.44 1.54 10.66
CA THR A 75 -36.43 2.48 11.13
C THR A 75 -37.15 1.82 12.29
N ARG A 76 -36.86 2.26 13.53
CA ARG A 76 -37.67 1.92 14.71
C ARG A 76 -39.10 2.36 14.39
N GLN A 77 -39.96 1.39 14.11
CA GLN A 77 -41.38 1.62 13.90
C GLN A 77 -42.00 1.94 15.29
N PRO A 78 -42.83 3.00 15.40
CA PRO A 78 -43.42 3.44 16.67
C PRO A 78 -44.42 2.44 17.24
#